data_AF-A0A520JMQ0-F1
#
_entry.id   AF-A0A520JMQ0-F1
#
_cell.length_a   1.000
_cell.length_b   1.000
_cell.length_c   1.000
_cell.angle_alpha   90.00
_cell.angle_beta   90.00
_cell.angle_gamma   90.00
#
_symmetry.space_group_name_H-M   'P 1'
#
loop_
_entity.id
_entity.type
_entity.pdbx_description
1 polymer ?
#
loop_
_entity_poly.entity_id
_entity_poly.type
_entity_poly.pdbx_seq_one_letter_code
_entity_poly.pdbx_strand_id
1 'polypeptide(L)' 'MTIRNPILRGFNPDPSIVRVDDDYYVATSTFEWYPGV' A
#
# COMPACT_ATOMS: atom_id res chain seq x y z
N MET A 1 -10.89 -15.32 10.95
CA MET A 1 -11.14 -14.08 10.19
C MET A 1 -10.32 -14.17 8.91
N THR A 2 -10.87 -13.82 7.76
CA THR A 2 -10.16 -13.88 6.46
C THR A 2 -9.97 -12.49 5.89
N ILE A 3 -8.81 -12.23 5.29
CA ILE A 3 -8.54 -10.97 4.60
C ILE A 3 -9.33 -10.96 3.28
N ARG A 4 -10.02 -9.84 3.00
CA ARG A 4 -10.81 -9.68 1.78
C ARG A 4 -10.24 -8.60 0.89
N ASN A 5 -9.96 -8.96 -0.36
CA ASN A 5 -9.47 -8.03 -1.37
C ASN A 5 -10.59 -7.17 -2.00
N PRO A 6 -10.23 -5.98 -2.54
CA PRO A 6 -8.93 -5.31 -2.39
C PRO A 6 -8.80 -4.71 -0.98
N ILE A 7 -7.64 -4.91 -0.34
CA ILE A 7 -7.38 -4.31 0.99
C ILE A 7 -7.13 -2.80 0.91
N LEU A 8 -6.55 -2.34 -0.21
CA LEU A 8 -6.48 -0.93 -0.61
C LEU A 8 -7.28 -0.78 -1.90
N ARG A 9 -8.43 -0.09 -1.83
CA ARG A 9 -9.29 0.16 -3.00
C ARG A 9 -8.92 1.49 -3.67
N GLY A 10 -9.34 1.69 -4.92
CA GLY A 10 -9.03 2.91 -5.67
C GLY A 10 -7.64 2.89 -6.30
N PHE A 11 -7.06 4.06 -6.55
CA PHE A 11 -5.74 4.22 -7.16
C PHE A 11 -4.64 3.96 -6.12
N ASN A 12 -4.34 2.68 -5.92
CA ASN A 12 -3.26 2.18 -5.06
C ASN A 12 -2.41 1.14 -5.82
N PRO A 13 -1.74 1.55 -6.91
CA PRO A 13 -0.95 0.65 -7.75
C PRO A 13 0.39 0.27 -7.09
N ASP A 14 1.00 -0.78 -7.62
CA ASP A 14 2.34 -1.26 -7.30
C ASP A 14 2.63 -1.39 -5.78
N PRO A 15 1.83 -2.17 -5.03
CA PRO A 15 2.05 -2.32 -3.59
C PRO A 15 3.41 -2.98 -3.30
N SER A 16 4.29 -2.24 -2.63
CA SER A 16 5.54 -2.73 -2.06
C SER A 16 5.38 -2.83 -0.54
N ILE A 17 5.51 -4.04 0.01
CA ILE A 17 5.30 -4.32 1.43
C ILE A 17 6.61 -4.57 2.17
N VAL A 18 6.75 -4.01 3.37
CA VAL A 18 7.88 -4.27 4.28
C VAL A 18 7.37 -4.51 5.70
N ARG A 19 8.10 -5.34 6.45
CA ARG A 19 7.89 -5.56 7.89
C ARG A 19 9.05 -4.96 8.67
N VAL A 20 8.74 -4.21 9.74
CA VAL A 20 9.72 -3.73 10.73
C VAL A 20 9.21 -4.14 12.10
N ASP A 21 9.96 -5.02 12.78
CA ASP A 21 9.52 -5.66 14.03
C ASP A 21 8.13 -6.33 13.88
N ASP A 22 7.12 -5.81 14.60
CA ASP A 22 5.74 -6.31 14.59
C ASP A 22 4.81 -5.54 13.64
N ASP A 23 5.33 -4.51 12.96
CA ASP A 23 4.58 -3.62 12.08
C ASP A 23 4.75 -3.95 10.59
N TYR A 24 3.67 -3.77 9.83
CA TYR A 24 3.63 -3.94 8.38
C TYR A 24 3.28 -2.62 7.68
N TYR A 25 4.07 -2.25 6.67
CA TYR A 25 3.89 -1.04 5.87
C TYR A 25 3.73 -1.41 4.39
N VAL A 26 2.89 -0.66 3.68
CA VAL A 26 2.72 -0.78 2.23
C VAL A 26 2.89 0.60 1.61
N ALA A 27 3.80 0.72 0.64
CA ALA A 27 3.93 1.88 -0.22
C ALA A 27 3.28 1.58 -1.58
N THR A 28 2.68 2.60 -2.20
CA THR A 28 2.05 2.52 -3.52
C THR A 28 2.55 3.67 -4.40
N SER A 29 2.59 3.46 -5.71
CA SER A 29 3.05 4.50 -6.65
C SER A 29 1.98 5.59 -6.81
N THR A 30 2.39 6.86 -6.78
CA THR A 30 1.49 8.02 -6.94
C THR A 30 1.63 8.71 -8.30
N PHE A 31 2.58 8.27 -9.13
CA PHE A 31 2.90 8.88 -10.43
C PHE A 31 3.11 10.41 -10.30
N GLU A 32 2.39 11.22 -11.08
CA GLU A 32 2.51 12.68 -11.09
C GLU A 32 1.80 13.38 -9.92
N TRP A 33 1.06 12.65 -9.09
CA TRP A 33 0.29 13.23 -7.99
C TRP A 33 1.20 13.62 -6.81
N TYR A 34 1.05 14.87 -6.35
CA TYR A 34 1.81 15.45 -5.25
C TYR A 34 0.91 15.73 -4.02
N PRO A 35 1.36 15.49 -2.77
CA PRO A 35 2.65 14.93 -2.40
C PRO A 35 2.79 13.46 -2.83
N GLY A 36 3.97 13.12 -3.32
CA GLY A 36 4.33 11.73 -3.62
C GLY A 36 4.82 11.02 -2.35
N VAL A 37 4.68 9.70 -2.37
CA VAL A 37 5.38 8.78 -1.46
C VAL A 37 6.69 8.36 -2.11
#